data_AF-A0A528LBQ0-F1
#
_entry.id   AF-A0A528LBQ0-F1
#
_cell.length_a   1.000
_cell.length_b   1.000
_cell.length_c   1.000
_cell.angle_alpha   90.00
_cell.angle_beta   90.00
_cell.angle_gamma   90.00
#
_symmetry.space_group_name_H-M   'P 1'
#
loop_
_entity.id
_entity.type
_entity.pdbx_description
1 polymer ?
#
loop_
_entity_poly.entity_id
_entity_poly.type
_entity_poly.pdbx_seq_one_letter_code
_entity_poly.pdbx_strand_id
1 'polypeptide(L)'
;MADYQFEVPRARTRDIYRFFTEAGRLIGAPSFTVTELGAQTGTTVSLAEDRQPDDSGLSASELYSVFSASVGHQNISITLSRPPLDKDALFDRIQVVNNESEKRFGKDKVRRINQLIGETFQPGWEPSVGLFRNQEAFKTLIKSHQLLLSQLQSTTVGMTEQLAAARLKMETEFAERRSALEADFQARQAKLEETSAGLHEEMLRREGSLLQRTKELDDRDHIHARRKLREDITKGIEARLASAIVPMRTSLVGWAVFSISLLVAGFLGWVSFESLVGYVSIVQQASVKSLNPVSDFTLQQGWFLLGRGVVTGGLAVAFLVYAISWLKSIYHADVRAQRELERYSIDLNRASWAVETIMEAKKDGGSIPDILVAGVSRNLFDTGPSKDSSLPADGLGSLLRASAKAKITTNGAEFEVNNRGARKLANELDREA
;
A
#
# COMPACT_ATOMS: atom_id res chain seq x y z
N MET A 1 20.73 38.88 -62.13
CA MET A 1 20.20 40.21 -62.50
C MET A 1 20.31 41.11 -61.29
N ALA A 2 21.20 42.11 -61.35
CA ALA A 2 21.30 43.10 -60.29
C ALA A 2 20.45 44.31 -60.68
N ASP A 3 19.34 44.50 -59.97
CA ASP A 3 18.45 45.65 -60.09
C ASP A 3 18.73 46.59 -58.92
N TYR A 4 19.16 47.81 -59.23
CA TYR A 4 19.46 48.83 -58.22
C TYR A 4 18.51 50.00 -58.36
N GLN A 5 17.85 50.33 -57.27
CA GLN A 5 16.93 51.46 -57.19
C GLN A 5 17.49 52.53 -56.25
N PHE A 6 17.58 53.76 -56.74
CA PHE A 6 18.00 54.93 -55.98
C PHE A 6 16.86 55.94 -55.93
N GLU A 7 16.68 56.56 -54.76
CA GLU A 7 15.81 57.71 -54.58
C GLU A 7 16.69 58.96 -54.58
N VAL A 8 16.46 59.85 -55.53
CA VAL A 8 17.21 61.08 -55.70
C VAL A 8 16.29 62.28 -55.56
N PRO A 9 16.78 63.43 -55.04
CA PRO A 9 15.99 64.66 -55.03
C PRO A 9 15.50 65.01 -56.43
N ARG A 10 14.30 65.56 -56.52
CA ARG A 10 13.69 65.96 -57.80
C ARG A 10 14.59 66.94 -58.56
N ALA A 11 15.00 66.56 -59.77
CA ALA A 11 15.87 67.39 -60.63
C ALA A 11 15.09 68.09 -61.75
N ARG A 12 15.67 69.18 -62.27
CA ARG A 12 15.12 69.96 -63.37
C ARG A 12 15.26 69.20 -64.69
N THR A 13 14.39 69.50 -65.66
CA THR A 13 14.37 68.85 -66.98
C THR A 13 15.72 68.97 -67.69
N ARG A 14 16.40 70.13 -67.64
CA ARG A 14 17.76 70.29 -68.18
C ARG A 14 18.76 69.29 -67.59
N ASP A 15 18.75 69.14 -66.27
CA ASP A 15 19.77 68.35 -65.57
C ASP A 15 19.53 66.86 -65.83
N ILE A 16 18.26 66.44 -65.88
CA ILE A 16 17.85 65.10 -66.32
C ILE A 16 18.31 64.86 -67.78
N TYR A 17 18.02 65.80 -68.69
CA TYR A 17 18.41 65.69 -70.10
C TYR A 17 19.93 65.55 -70.27
N ARG A 18 20.71 66.37 -69.55
CA ARG A 18 22.17 66.32 -69.55
C ARG A 18 22.67 64.97 -69.03
N PHE A 19 22.12 64.49 -67.92
CA PHE A 19 22.48 63.20 -67.36
C PHE A 19 22.24 62.06 -68.34
N PHE A 20 21.06 61.99 -68.98
CA PHE A 20 20.75 60.93 -69.94
C PHE A 20 21.59 61.02 -71.22
N THR A 21 21.98 62.23 -71.63
CA THR A 21 22.89 62.43 -72.76
C THR A 21 24.29 61.89 -72.44
N GLU A 22 24.84 62.23 -71.28
CA GLU A 22 26.18 61.78 -70.86
C GLU A 22 26.18 60.27 -70.52
N ALA A 23 25.15 59.77 -69.84
CA ALA A 23 25.00 58.36 -69.55
C ALA A 23 24.82 57.53 -70.83
N GLY A 24 24.01 58.01 -71.79
CA GLY A 24 23.83 57.36 -73.08
C GLY A 24 25.12 57.22 -73.87
N ARG A 25 25.96 58.28 -73.90
CA ARG A 25 27.30 58.23 -74.51
C ARG A 25 28.23 57.22 -73.83
N LEU A 26 28.22 57.14 -72.50
CA LEU A 26 29.05 56.17 -71.76
C LEU A 26 28.63 54.71 -72.01
N ILE A 27 27.33 54.49 -72.15
CA ILE A 27 26.74 53.18 -72.42
C ILE A 27 26.90 52.79 -73.91
N GLY A 28 27.00 53.77 -74.80
CA GLY A 28 27.03 53.56 -76.26
C GLY A 28 25.65 53.41 -76.87
N ALA A 29 24.62 53.96 -76.23
CA ALA A 29 23.25 53.91 -76.73
C ALA A 29 23.08 54.85 -77.94
N PRO A 30 22.39 54.43 -79.01
CA PRO A 30 22.17 55.27 -80.18
C PRO A 30 21.14 56.39 -79.93
N SER A 31 20.26 56.23 -78.94
CA SER A 31 19.24 57.20 -78.55
C SER A 31 18.74 56.97 -77.11
N PHE A 32 18.04 57.96 -76.56
CA PHE A 32 17.28 57.83 -75.32
C PHE A 32 15.88 58.45 -75.47
N THR A 33 14.94 58.05 -74.62
CA THR A 33 13.55 58.53 -74.68
C THR A 33 13.20 59.30 -73.41
N VAL A 34 12.56 60.46 -73.57
CA VAL A 34 12.05 61.29 -72.48
C VAL A 34 10.56 61.52 -72.67
N THR A 35 9.78 61.26 -71.63
CA THR A 35 8.34 61.49 -71.60
C THR A 35 8.04 62.63 -70.64
N GLU A 36 7.45 63.70 -71.16
CA GLU A 36 6.99 64.83 -70.36
C GLU A 36 5.57 64.61 -69.81
N LEU A 37 5.27 65.25 -68.69
CA LEU A 37 4.00 65.17 -67.98
C LEU A 37 2.90 65.78 -68.84
N GLY A 38 1.95 64.94 -69.27
CA GLY A 38 0.86 65.31 -70.17
C GLY A 38 1.12 65.04 -71.66
N ALA A 39 2.33 64.60 -72.05
CA ALA A 39 2.61 64.16 -73.42
C ALA A 39 2.12 62.72 -73.64
N GLN A 40 1.44 62.47 -74.77
CA GLN A 40 0.96 61.12 -75.13
C GLN A 40 2.07 60.23 -75.71
N THR A 41 3.15 60.82 -76.20
CA THR A 41 4.28 60.14 -76.86
C THR A 41 5.60 60.68 -76.32
N GLY A 42 6.54 59.78 -76.03
CA GLY A 42 7.89 60.15 -75.57
C GLY A 42 8.73 60.71 -76.71
N THR A 43 9.49 61.77 -76.44
CA THR A 43 10.46 62.36 -77.35
C THR A 43 11.71 61.50 -77.36
N THR A 44 12.10 60.97 -78.52
CA THR A 44 13.33 60.17 -78.67
C THR A 44 14.45 61.04 -79.21
N VAL A 45 15.55 61.13 -78.47
CA VAL A 45 16.72 61.96 -78.78
C VAL A 45 17.85 61.05 -79.27
N SER A 46 18.39 61.34 -80.45
CA SER A 46 19.48 60.57 -81.06
C SER A 46 20.85 61.06 -80.56
N LEU A 47 21.76 60.13 -80.24
CA LEU A 47 23.08 60.37 -79.62
C LEU A 47 24.28 60.19 -80.58
N ALA A 48 24.05 60.12 -81.90
CA ALA A 48 25.10 59.85 -82.89
C ALA A 48 26.28 60.85 -82.82
N GLU A 49 27.51 60.34 -82.92
CA GLU A 49 28.77 60.93 -82.44
C GLU A 49 29.20 62.29 -83.03
N ASP A 50 28.50 62.88 -84.01
CA ASP A 50 28.95 64.14 -84.66
C ASP A 50 27.82 65.15 -84.94
N ARG A 51 26.63 64.98 -84.35
CA ARG A 51 25.57 66.01 -84.39
C ARG A 51 25.24 66.48 -82.97
N GLN A 52 25.28 67.79 -82.77
CA GLN A 52 24.71 68.43 -81.58
C GLN A 52 23.27 67.91 -81.42
N PRO A 53 22.90 67.33 -80.26
CA PRO A 53 21.61 66.69 -80.09
C PRO A 53 20.51 67.74 -80.31
N ASP A 54 19.53 67.37 -81.13
CA ASP A 54 18.49 68.23 -81.69
C ASP A 54 17.83 69.13 -80.62
N ASP A 55 17.68 70.41 -80.96
CA ASP A 55 17.39 71.54 -80.06
C ASP A 55 15.90 71.56 -79.63
N SER A 56 15.49 70.47 -78.98
CA SER A 56 14.10 70.17 -78.58
C SER A 56 13.59 71.03 -77.41
N GLY A 57 14.28 72.12 -77.05
CA GLY A 57 13.96 72.98 -75.89
C GLY A 57 14.18 72.34 -74.52
N LEU A 58 14.35 71.02 -74.45
CA LEU A 58 14.59 70.25 -73.23
C LEU A 58 15.97 70.54 -72.60
N SER A 59 16.97 70.86 -73.41
CA SER A 59 18.33 71.22 -72.99
C SER A 59 18.39 72.54 -72.21
N ALA A 60 17.44 73.46 -72.44
CA ALA A 60 17.36 74.76 -71.78
C ALA A 60 16.21 74.86 -70.76
N SER A 61 15.40 73.80 -70.62
CA SER A 61 14.19 73.83 -69.79
C SER A 61 14.50 73.78 -68.28
N GLU A 62 14.06 74.82 -67.56
CA GLU A 62 14.10 74.92 -66.10
C GLU A 62 12.86 74.28 -65.43
N LEU A 63 11.97 73.69 -66.21
CA LEU A 63 10.74 73.07 -65.72
C LEU A 63 11.03 71.72 -65.05
N TYR A 64 10.09 71.23 -64.25
CA TYR A 64 10.08 69.86 -63.73
C TYR A 64 9.07 69.02 -64.53
N SER A 65 9.14 69.09 -65.86
CA SER A 65 8.14 68.49 -66.76
C SER A 65 8.37 67.00 -67.02
N VAL A 66 9.59 66.47 -66.84
CA VAL A 66 9.87 65.06 -67.16
C VAL A 66 9.18 64.12 -66.17
N PHE A 67 8.35 63.22 -66.70
CA PHE A 67 7.67 62.17 -65.94
C PHE A 67 8.47 60.88 -65.91
N SER A 68 9.03 60.48 -67.05
CA SER A 68 9.94 59.35 -67.13
C SER A 68 10.99 59.56 -68.22
N ALA A 69 12.18 59.02 -68.02
CA ALA A 69 13.23 59.00 -69.01
C ALA A 69 13.94 57.66 -68.97
N SER A 70 14.28 57.10 -70.13
CA SER A 70 14.98 55.83 -70.20
C SER A 70 16.04 55.82 -71.30
N VAL A 71 17.17 55.20 -70.98
CA VAL A 71 18.24 54.91 -71.93
C VAL A 71 18.70 53.48 -71.72
N GLY A 72 18.92 52.75 -72.82
CA GLY A 72 19.41 51.39 -72.73
C GLY A 72 20.18 50.98 -73.98
N HIS A 73 21.20 50.14 -73.77
CA HIS A 73 21.93 49.50 -74.85
C HIS A 73 22.39 48.11 -74.40
N GLN A 74 22.10 47.10 -75.21
CA GLN A 74 22.42 45.70 -74.92
C GLN A 74 21.91 45.27 -73.54
N ASN A 75 22.82 45.15 -72.57
CA ASN A 75 22.59 44.53 -71.27
C ASN A 75 22.36 45.54 -70.13
N ILE A 76 22.35 46.85 -70.40
CA ILE A 76 22.09 47.88 -69.39
C ILE A 76 20.94 48.77 -69.80
N SER A 77 20.03 49.03 -68.86
CA SER A 77 19.04 50.09 -68.94
C SER A 77 19.06 50.94 -67.68
N ILE A 78 18.92 52.25 -67.88
CA ILE A 78 18.72 53.23 -66.82
C ILE A 78 17.35 53.85 -67.07
N THR A 79 16.49 53.81 -66.07
CA THR A 79 15.15 54.38 -66.11
C THR A 79 14.97 55.33 -64.95
N LEU A 80 14.62 56.58 -65.22
CA LEU A 80 14.13 57.54 -64.24
C LEU A 80 12.62 57.56 -64.33
N SER A 81 11.96 57.43 -63.18
CA SER A 81 10.51 57.53 -63.05
C SER A 81 10.14 58.45 -61.91
N ARG A 82 9.18 59.32 -62.15
CA ARG A 82 8.60 60.17 -61.13
C ARG A 82 7.32 59.52 -60.60
N PRO A 83 7.27 59.10 -59.33
CA PRO A 83 6.05 58.52 -58.76
C PRO A 83 4.92 59.57 -58.72
N PRO A 84 3.65 59.14 -58.80
CA PRO A 84 2.50 60.04 -58.67
C PRO A 84 2.50 60.72 -57.28
N LEU A 85 1.89 61.92 -57.23
CA LEU A 85 1.99 62.92 -56.14
C LEU A 85 1.69 62.41 -54.72
N ASP A 86 1.08 61.23 -54.59
CA ASP A 86 0.41 60.75 -53.39
C ASP A 86 1.31 60.02 -52.38
N LYS A 87 2.57 59.71 -52.75
CA LYS A 87 3.49 58.98 -51.84
C LYS A 87 4.87 59.60 -51.65
N ASP A 88 5.50 60.18 -52.68
CA ASP A 88 6.83 60.79 -52.56
C ASP A 88 7.01 61.95 -53.57
N ALA A 89 6.37 63.09 -53.30
CA ALA A 89 6.40 64.24 -54.22
C ALA A 89 7.79 64.92 -54.34
N LEU A 90 8.76 64.55 -53.51
CA LEU A 90 10.06 65.20 -53.40
C LEU A 90 11.21 64.41 -54.05
N PHE A 91 11.00 63.14 -54.38
CA PHE A 91 12.03 62.24 -54.87
C PHE A 91 11.69 61.65 -56.24
N ASP A 92 12.68 61.61 -57.13
CA ASP A 92 12.65 60.88 -58.39
C ASP A 92 13.34 59.51 -58.18
N ARG A 93 12.85 58.47 -58.84
CA ARG A 93 13.36 57.11 -58.70
C ARG A 93 14.19 56.74 -59.92
N ILE A 94 15.48 56.48 -59.71
CA ILE A 94 16.38 55.98 -60.75
C ILE A 94 16.57 54.49 -60.55
N GLN A 95 16.23 53.71 -61.56
CA GLN A 95 16.43 52.27 -61.62
C GLN A 95 17.53 51.96 -62.64
N VAL A 96 18.55 51.23 -62.21
CA VAL A 96 19.65 50.77 -63.06
C VAL A 96 19.60 49.25 -63.10
N VAL A 97 19.27 48.71 -64.26
CA VAL A 97 19.19 47.26 -64.49
C VAL A 97 20.39 46.84 -65.33
N ASN A 98 21.18 45.89 -64.81
CA ASN A 98 22.27 45.26 -65.53
C ASN A 98 22.00 43.75 -65.67
N ASN A 99 21.76 43.30 -66.90
CA ASN A 99 21.44 41.92 -67.23
C ASN A 99 22.73 41.11 -67.45
N GLU A 100 22.88 39.99 -66.73
CA GLU A 100 24.16 39.27 -66.57
C GLU A 100 24.54 38.35 -67.74
N SER A 101 23.87 38.42 -68.90
CA SER A 101 24.18 37.56 -70.04
C SER A 101 25.41 38.02 -70.82
N GLU A 102 26.52 37.32 -70.58
CA GLU A 102 27.72 37.11 -71.41
C GLU A 102 28.68 38.26 -71.73
N LYS A 103 28.37 39.54 -71.48
CA LYS A 103 29.38 40.63 -71.48
C LYS A 103 29.19 41.53 -70.28
N ARG A 104 29.98 41.29 -69.23
CA ARG A 104 30.03 42.15 -68.03
C ARG A 104 30.40 43.56 -68.46
N PHE A 105 29.47 44.50 -68.35
CA PHE A 105 29.80 45.92 -68.46
C PHE A 105 30.88 46.25 -67.43
N GLY A 106 31.97 46.89 -67.87
CA GLY A 106 33.13 47.12 -67.03
C GLY A 106 32.78 47.89 -65.74
N LYS A 107 33.33 47.45 -64.59
CA LYS A 107 33.10 48.08 -63.27
C LYS A 107 33.36 49.59 -63.31
N ASP A 108 34.30 50.03 -64.13
CA ASP A 108 34.67 51.44 -64.27
C ASP A 108 33.54 52.30 -64.87
N LYS A 109 32.78 51.76 -65.82
CA LYS A 109 31.65 52.48 -66.41
C LYS A 109 30.47 52.60 -65.44
N VAL A 110 30.19 51.54 -64.66
CA VAL A 110 29.17 51.60 -63.60
C VAL A 110 29.55 52.61 -62.53
N ARG A 111 30.82 52.65 -62.11
CA ARG A 111 31.32 53.66 -61.17
C ARG A 111 31.16 55.07 -61.73
N ARG A 112 31.42 55.29 -63.02
CA ARG A 112 31.25 56.59 -63.67
C ARG A 112 29.79 57.03 -63.73
N ILE A 113 28.86 56.11 -64.00
CA ILE A 113 27.42 56.40 -63.94
C ILE A 113 26.99 56.81 -62.52
N ASN A 114 27.44 56.09 -61.49
CA ASN A 114 27.13 56.46 -60.10
C ASN A 114 27.70 57.83 -59.71
N GLN A 115 28.89 58.17 -60.21
CA GLN A 115 29.47 59.50 -60.01
C GLN A 115 28.61 60.58 -60.70
N LEU A 116 28.14 60.35 -61.92
CA LEU A 116 27.23 61.27 -62.63
C LEU A 116 25.89 61.45 -61.91
N ILE A 117 25.36 60.39 -61.29
CA ILE A 117 24.15 60.48 -60.45
C ILE A 117 24.41 61.41 -59.27
N GLY A 118 25.54 61.26 -58.58
CA GLY A 118 25.93 62.15 -57.48
C GLY A 118 26.10 63.61 -57.93
N GLU A 119 26.84 63.84 -59.02
CA GLU A 119 27.11 65.19 -59.54
C GLU A 119 25.84 65.92 -60.03
N THR A 120 24.89 65.18 -60.63
CA THR A 120 23.67 65.79 -61.20
C THR A 120 22.57 65.99 -60.16
N PHE A 121 22.34 65.00 -59.30
CA PHE A 121 21.15 64.99 -58.41
C PHE A 121 21.46 65.40 -56.96
N GLN A 122 22.72 65.59 -56.59
CA GLN A 122 23.12 66.17 -55.29
C GLN A 122 23.88 67.49 -55.48
N PRO A 123 23.31 68.53 -56.11
CA PRO A 123 23.90 69.86 -56.01
C PRO A 123 23.84 70.31 -54.54
N GLY A 124 24.88 70.97 -54.04
CA GLY A 124 25.01 71.43 -52.64
C GLY A 124 23.79 72.20 -52.12
N TRP A 125 23.69 72.35 -50.79
CA TRP A 125 22.54 72.79 -49.97
C TRP A 125 21.80 74.13 -50.28
N GLU A 126 21.79 74.62 -51.51
CA GLU A 126 21.24 75.92 -51.90
C GLU A 126 19.70 76.09 -51.96
N PRO A 127 18.81 75.07 -51.96
CA PRO A 127 17.37 75.36 -52.02
C PRO A 127 16.74 75.80 -50.68
N SER A 128 17.48 75.75 -49.56
CA SER A 128 16.98 76.20 -48.25
C SER A 128 16.95 77.73 -48.06
N VAL A 129 17.58 78.49 -48.96
CA VAL A 129 17.69 79.97 -48.85
C VAL A 129 16.39 80.69 -49.27
N GLY A 130 15.47 80.00 -49.96
CA GLY A 130 14.17 80.55 -50.36
C GLY A 130 13.20 80.79 -49.20
N LEU A 131 13.30 80.00 -48.12
CA LEU A 131 12.43 80.12 -46.94
C LEU A 131 12.77 81.31 -46.04
N PHE A 132 14.00 81.83 -46.11
CA PHE A 132 14.46 82.96 -45.29
C PHE A 132 14.11 84.34 -45.86
N ARG A 133 13.53 84.43 -47.05
CA ARG A 133 13.11 85.72 -47.65
C ARG A 133 11.69 86.15 -47.26
N ASN A 134 10.87 85.27 -46.67
CA ASN A 134 9.47 85.57 -46.36
C ASN A 134 9.25 85.77 -44.86
N GLN A 135 9.47 87.01 -44.39
CA GLN A 135 9.46 87.39 -42.96
C GLN A 135 8.11 87.08 -42.26
N GLU A 136 6.99 87.08 -42.98
CA GLU A 136 5.68 86.73 -42.44
C GLU A 136 5.51 85.22 -42.23
N ALA A 137 6.04 84.39 -43.13
CA ALA A 137 6.02 82.94 -42.99
C ALA A 137 6.82 82.49 -41.76
N PHE A 138 7.96 83.13 -41.50
CA PHE A 138 8.78 82.86 -40.31
C PHE A 138 8.08 83.28 -39.01
N LYS A 139 7.45 84.46 -38.96
CA LYS A 139 6.67 84.87 -37.78
C LYS A 139 5.48 83.95 -37.51
N THR A 140 4.81 83.49 -38.58
CA THR A 140 3.69 82.55 -38.47
C THR A 140 4.15 81.18 -37.99
N LEU A 141 5.32 80.73 -38.44
CA LEU A 141 5.95 79.48 -37.99
C LEU A 141 6.37 79.55 -36.51
N ILE A 142 6.98 80.66 -36.06
CA ILE A 142 7.33 80.81 -34.64
C ILE A 142 6.09 80.86 -33.76
N LYS A 143 5.03 81.59 -34.17
CA LYS A 143 3.76 81.63 -33.43
C LYS A 143 3.10 80.25 -33.37
N SER A 144 3.08 79.50 -34.47
CA SER A 144 2.54 78.13 -34.47
C SER A 144 3.37 77.21 -33.58
N HIS A 145 4.70 77.37 -33.56
CA HIS A 145 5.59 76.59 -32.70
C HIS A 145 5.38 76.91 -31.22
N GLN A 146 5.22 78.19 -30.86
CA GLN A 146 4.89 78.59 -29.49
C GLN A 146 3.52 78.09 -29.04
N LEU A 147 2.51 78.12 -29.92
CA LEU A 147 1.20 77.54 -29.64
C LEU A 147 1.28 76.02 -29.44
N LEU A 148 2.02 75.32 -30.31
CA LEU A 148 2.26 73.87 -30.18
C LEU A 148 2.97 73.53 -28.87
N LEU A 149 3.99 74.31 -28.48
CA LEU A 149 4.68 74.09 -27.20
C LEU A 149 3.75 74.31 -26.00
N SER A 150 2.92 75.36 -26.04
CA SER A 150 1.94 75.61 -24.96
C SER A 150 0.87 74.51 -24.88
N GLN A 151 0.44 74.01 -26.04
CA GLN A 151 -0.52 72.93 -26.13
C GLN A 151 0.09 71.63 -25.62
N LEU A 152 1.34 71.32 -26.00
CA LEU A 152 2.08 70.16 -25.49
C LEU A 152 2.31 70.24 -23.99
N GLN A 153 2.64 71.41 -23.46
CA GLN A 153 2.78 71.59 -22.01
C GLN A 153 1.46 71.34 -21.28
N SER A 154 0.36 71.90 -21.79
CA SER A 154 -0.99 71.69 -21.23
C SER A 154 -1.40 70.21 -21.30
N THR A 155 -1.20 69.54 -22.44
CA THR A 155 -1.53 68.11 -22.57
C THR A 155 -0.63 67.24 -21.70
N THR A 156 0.65 67.59 -21.54
CA THR A 156 1.57 66.87 -20.66
C THR A 156 1.11 66.99 -19.21
N VAL A 157 0.75 68.20 -18.75
CA VAL A 157 0.21 68.40 -17.38
C VAL A 157 -1.08 67.60 -17.19
N GLY A 158 -2.02 67.68 -18.12
CA GLY A 158 -3.26 66.90 -18.07
C GLY A 158 -3.02 65.38 -18.06
N MET A 159 -2.05 64.88 -18.84
CA MET A 159 -1.65 63.46 -18.81
C MET A 159 -1.02 63.08 -17.47
N THR A 160 -0.19 63.94 -16.87
CA THR A 160 0.42 63.63 -15.56
C THR A 160 -0.62 63.58 -14.45
N GLU A 161 -1.62 64.46 -14.48
CA GLU A 161 -2.73 64.44 -13.52
C GLU A 161 -3.60 63.19 -13.69
N GLN A 162 -3.93 62.82 -14.94
CA GLN A 162 -4.67 61.59 -15.23
C GLN A 162 -3.89 60.34 -14.83
N LEU A 163 -2.57 60.30 -15.07
CA LEU A 163 -1.70 59.20 -14.66
C LEU A 163 -1.65 59.08 -13.14
N ALA A 164 -1.54 60.19 -12.41
CA ALA A 164 -1.53 60.21 -10.96
C ALA A 164 -2.86 59.71 -10.38
N ALA A 165 -3.99 60.18 -10.91
CA ALA A 165 -5.32 59.73 -10.50
C ALA A 165 -5.55 58.24 -10.81
N ALA A 166 -5.13 57.77 -11.99
CA ALA A 166 -5.21 56.37 -12.37
C ALA A 166 -4.35 55.48 -11.46
N ARG A 167 -3.14 55.94 -11.12
CA ARG A 167 -2.25 55.22 -10.21
C ARG A 167 -2.83 55.12 -8.80
N LEU A 168 -3.36 56.20 -8.26
CA LEU A 168 -3.98 56.21 -6.93
C LEU A 168 -5.18 55.24 -6.89
N LYS A 169 -6.03 55.26 -7.92
CA LYS A 169 -7.16 54.33 -8.04
C LYS A 169 -6.70 52.87 -8.11
N MET A 170 -5.66 52.57 -8.88
CA MET A 170 -5.10 51.22 -8.93
C MET A 170 -4.53 50.80 -7.59
N GLU A 171 -3.78 51.67 -6.91
CA GLU A 171 -3.21 51.39 -5.58
C GLU A 171 -4.31 51.10 -4.55
N THR A 172 -5.42 51.85 -4.57
CA THR A 172 -6.58 51.58 -3.70
C THR A 172 -7.25 50.25 -4.03
N GLU A 173 -7.50 49.96 -5.31
CA GLU A 173 -8.10 48.68 -5.73
C GLU A 173 -7.20 47.48 -5.38
N PHE A 174 -5.87 47.63 -5.53
CA PHE A 174 -4.91 46.60 -5.13
C PHE A 174 -4.85 46.41 -3.63
N ALA A 175 -4.89 47.49 -2.83
CA ALA A 175 -4.94 47.42 -1.38
C ALA A 175 -6.22 46.72 -0.90
N GLU A 176 -7.37 47.07 -1.47
CA GLU A 176 -8.65 46.43 -1.17
C GLU A 176 -8.65 44.95 -1.53
N ARG A 177 -8.24 44.59 -2.75
CA ARG A 177 -8.14 43.18 -3.18
C ARG A 177 -7.18 42.39 -2.31
N ARG A 178 -6.04 42.96 -1.95
CA ARG A 178 -5.07 42.32 -1.05
C ARG A 178 -5.66 42.08 0.33
N SER A 179 -6.38 43.04 0.88
CA SER A 179 -7.05 42.90 2.17
C SER A 179 -8.16 41.84 2.15
N ALA A 180 -8.94 41.78 1.06
CA ALA A 180 -9.99 40.77 0.88
C ALA A 180 -9.41 39.37 0.74
N LEU A 181 -8.34 39.21 -0.06
CA LEU A 181 -7.63 37.93 -0.22
C LEU A 181 -7.02 37.44 1.10
N GLU A 182 -6.42 38.34 1.89
CA GLU A 182 -5.86 37.99 3.20
C GLU A 182 -6.98 37.55 4.16
N ALA A 183 -8.10 38.27 4.20
CA ALA A 183 -9.25 37.91 5.03
C ALA A 183 -9.85 36.55 4.62
N ASP A 184 -9.97 36.29 3.31
CA ASP A 184 -10.44 35.00 2.80
C ASP A 184 -9.47 33.86 3.13
N PHE A 185 -8.17 34.11 3.05
CA PHE A 185 -7.15 33.13 3.40
C PHE A 185 -7.20 32.79 4.90
N GLN A 186 -7.24 33.80 5.75
CA GLN A 186 -7.40 33.64 7.21
C GLN A 186 -8.69 32.88 7.55
N ALA A 187 -9.82 33.21 6.90
CA ALA A 187 -11.09 32.53 7.12
C ALA A 187 -11.05 31.06 6.68
N ARG A 188 -10.37 30.74 5.56
CA ARG A 188 -10.18 29.36 5.11
C ARG A 188 -9.26 28.58 6.03
N GLN A 189 -8.18 29.20 6.51
CA GLN A 189 -7.25 28.58 7.44
C GLN A 189 -7.95 28.27 8.77
N ALA A 190 -8.73 29.21 9.32
CA ALA A 190 -9.51 28.99 10.54
C ALA A 190 -10.52 27.85 10.38
N LYS A 191 -11.23 27.77 9.24
CA LYS A 191 -12.16 26.66 8.95
C LYS A 191 -11.44 25.32 8.82
N LEU A 192 -10.26 25.30 8.19
CA LEU A 192 -9.44 24.09 8.07
C LEU A 192 -8.94 23.62 9.44
N GLU A 193 -8.49 24.55 10.28
CA GLU A 193 -8.05 24.25 11.65
C GLU A 193 -9.22 23.72 12.50
N GLU A 194 -10.39 24.36 12.45
CA GLU A 194 -11.60 23.91 13.15
C GLU A 194 -12.05 22.52 12.71
N THR A 195 -12.11 22.27 11.39
CA THR A 195 -12.46 20.93 10.86
C THR A 195 -11.43 19.88 11.22
N SER A 196 -10.13 20.21 11.20
CA SER A 196 -9.07 19.29 11.61
C SER A 196 -9.16 18.94 13.11
N ALA A 197 -9.46 19.93 13.96
CA ALA A 197 -9.64 19.73 15.39
C ALA A 197 -10.88 18.87 15.67
N GLY A 198 -12.00 19.14 15.00
CA GLY A 198 -13.22 18.32 15.11
C GLY A 198 -13.00 16.87 14.66
N LEU A 199 -12.32 16.66 13.52
CA LEU A 199 -11.97 15.31 13.06
C LEU A 199 -11.02 14.58 14.04
N HIS A 200 -10.08 15.31 14.65
CA HIS A 200 -9.16 14.73 15.63
C HIS A 200 -9.90 14.31 16.91
N GLU A 201 -10.82 15.14 17.41
CA GLU A 201 -11.66 14.80 18.56
C GLU A 201 -12.56 13.60 18.26
N GLU A 202 -13.16 13.53 17.08
CA GLU A 202 -13.93 12.37 16.64
C GLU A 202 -13.08 11.09 16.56
N MET A 203 -11.85 11.19 16.03
CA MET A 203 -10.90 10.07 15.98
C MET A 203 -10.57 9.58 17.39
N LEU A 204 -10.19 10.46 18.30
CA LEU A 204 -9.88 10.11 19.69
C LEU A 204 -11.07 9.46 20.40
N ARG A 205 -12.28 9.99 20.17
CA ARG A 205 -13.51 9.41 20.70
C ARG A 205 -13.77 8.00 20.14
N ARG A 206 -13.55 7.79 18.84
CA ARG A 206 -13.67 6.48 18.20
C ARG A 206 -12.63 5.50 18.74
N GLU A 207 -11.37 5.90 18.81
CA GLU A 207 -10.29 5.10 19.38
C GLU A 207 -10.59 4.69 20.83
N GLY A 208 -11.05 5.62 21.66
CA GLY A 208 -11.49 5.33 23.02
C GLY A 208 -12.61 4.29 23.08
N SER A 209 -13.63 4.43 22.22
CA SER A 209 -14.74 3.47 22.14
C SER A 209 -14.30 2.09 21.62
N LEU A 210 -13.36 2.05 20.69
CA LEU A 210 -12.81 0.80 20.15
C LEU A 210 -11.98 0.09 21.20
N LEU A 211 -11.10 0.81 21.93
CA LEU A 211 -10.32 0.24 23.02
C LEU A 211 -11.21 -0.35 24.13
N GLN A 212 -12.33 0.32 24.48
CA GLN A 212 -13.30 -0.24 25.42
C GLN A 212 -13.92 -1.54 24.90
N ARG A 213 -14.33 -1.57 23.62
CA ARG A 213 -14.87 -2.78 22.99
C ARG A 213 -13.86 -3.91 22.90
N THR A 214 -12.61 -3.62 22.57
CA THR A 214 -11.54 -4.63 22.51
C THR A 214 -11.29 -5.24 23.89
N LYS A 215 -11.27 -4.42 24.95
CA LYS A 215 -11.17 -4.92 26.33
C LYS A 215 -12.36 -5.81 26.71
N GLU A 216 -13.58 -5.40 26.34
CA GLU A 216 -14.79 -6.20 26.60
C GLU A 216 -14.77 -7.53 25.83
N LEU A 217 -14.31 -7.54 24.58
CA LEU A 217 -14.19 -8.75 23.77
C LEU A 217 -13.12 -9.70 24.32
N ASP A 218 -11.95 -9.19 24.70
CA ASP A 218 -10.87 -10.00 25.30
C ASP A 218 -11.33 -10.69 26.59
N ASP A 219 -12.03 -9.93 27.45
CA ASP A 219 -12.65 -10.47 28.66
C ASP A 219 -13.67 -11.59 28.37
N ARG A 220 -14.51 -11.40 27.33
CA ARG A 220 -15.51 -12.39 26.92
C ARG A 220 -14.84 -13.64 26.38
N ASP A 221 -13.81 -13.51 25.56
CA ASP A 221 -13.08 -14.64 24.99
C ASP A 221 -12.42 -15.49 26.08
N HIS A 222 -11.85 -14.87 27.12
CA HIS A 222 -11.32 -15.61 28.28
C HIS A 222 -12.40 -16.37 29.06
N ILE A 223 -13.61 -15.82 29.19
CA ILE A 223 -14.75 -16.49 29.82
C ILE A 223 -15.23 -17.66 28.96
N HIS A 224 -15.38 -17.45 27.65
CA HIS A 224 -15.82 -18.48 26.71
C HIS A 224 -14.83 -19.63 26.61
N ALA A 225 -13.52 -19.34 26.53
CA ALA A 225 -12.48 -20.36 26.51
C ALA A 225 -12.49 -21.22 27.79
N ARG A 226 -12.69 -20.60 28.96
CA ARG A 226 -12.81 -21.32 30.23
C ARG A 226 -14.06 -22.20 30.29
N ARG A 227 -15.21 -21.69 29.83
CA ARG A 227 -16.46 -22.46 29.78
C ARG A 227 -16.36 -23.65 28.84
N LYS A 228 -15.73 -23.48 27.67
CA LYS A 228 -15.48 -24.57 26.73
C LYS A 228 -14.55 -25.64 27.32
N LEU A 229 -13.47 -25.24 27.99
CA LEU A 229 -12.58 -26.18 28.69
C LEU A 229 -13.34 -26.99 29.75
N ARG A 230 -14.24 -26.36 30.51
CA ARG A 230 -15.09 -27.06 31.49
C ARG A 230 -16.03 -28.05 30.80
N GLU A 231 -16.70 -27.63 29.74
CA GLU A 231 -17.60 -28.50 28.99
C GLU A 231 -16.84 -29.71 28.43
N ASP A 232 -15.64 -29.52 27.90
CA ASP A 232 -14.79 -30.59 27.39
C ASP A 232 -14.32 -31.54 28.50
N ILE A 233 -13.95 -31.03 29.68
CA ILE A 233 -13.59 -31.86 30.84
C ILE A 233 -14.82 -32.62 31.36
N THR A 234 -15.97 -31.97 31.50
CA THR A 234 -17.22 -32.62 31.96
C THR A 234 -17.66 -33.69 30.97
N LYS A 235 -17.67 -33.40 29.67
CA LYS A 235 -17.94 -34.40 28.62
C LYS A 235 -16.92 -35.54 28.64
N GLY A 236 -15.64 -35.23 28.89
CA GLY A 236 -14.60 -36.24 29.05
C GLY A 236 -14.82 -37.14 30.26
N ILE A 237 -15.29 -36.59 31.38
CA ILE A 237 -15.64 -37.34 32.59
C ILE A 237 -16.93 -38.14 32.39
N GLU A 238 -17.96 -37.58 31.75
CA GLU A 238 -19.19 -38.28 31.39
C GLU A 238 -18.93 -39.42 30.41
N ALA A 239 -18.11 -39.19 29.39
CA ALA A 239 -17.67 -40.25 28.47
C ALA A 239 -16.86 -41.33 29.21
N ARG A 240 -16.05 -40.95 30.20
CA ARG A 240 -15.34 -41.89 31.08
C ARG A 240 -16.24 -42.58 32.08
N LEU A 241 -17.33 -41.97 32.57
CA LEU A 241 -18.35 -42.61 33.42
C LEU A 241 -19.18 -43.60 32.60
N ALA A 242 -19.59 -43.21 31.39
CA ALA A 242 -20.29 -44.07 30.44
C ALA A 242 -19.40 -45.25 29.99
N SER A 243 -18.09 -45.04 29.82
CA SER A 243 -17.11 -46.09 29.50
C SER A 243 -16.47 -46.76 30.73
N ALA A 244 -16.71 -46.25 31.95
CA ALA A 244 -16.40 -46.93 33.21
C ALA A 244 -17.44 -48.00 33.56
N ILE A 245 -18.36 -48.31 32.64
CA ILE A 245 -18.75 -49.70 32.39
C ILE A 245 -17.48 -50.40 31.88
N VAL A 246 -16.63 -50.70 32.87
CA VAL A 246 -15.29 -51.31 32.88
C VAL A 246 -14.57 -51.36 31.52
N PRO A 247 -13.35 -50.80 31.38
CA PRO A 247 -12.53 -51.08 30.20
C PRO A 247 -12.51 -52.59 29.99
N MET A 248 -13.08 -53.04 28.87
CA MET A 248 -13.48 -54.43 28.60
C MET A 248 -12.40 -55.45 28.99
N ARG A 249 -11.14 -55.03 28.96
CA ARG A 249 -9.97 -55.82 29.30
C ARG A 249 -9.82 -56.16 30.78
N THR A 250 -10.20 -55.28 31.72
CA THR A 250 -10.08 -55.54 33.17
C THR A 250 -11.31 -56.29 33.71
N SER A 251 -12.51 -56.00 33.20
CA SER A 251 -13.72 -56.78 33.52
C SER A 251 -13.63 -58.20 32.98
N LEU A 252 -12.99 -58.40 31.82
CA LEU A 252 -12.81 -59.72 31.23
C LEU A 252 -11.91 -60.61 32.09
N VAL A 253 -10.86 -60.08 32.73
CA VAL A 253 -10.06 -60.85 33.71
C VAL A 253 -10.91 -61.23 34.92
N GLY A 254 -11.69 -60.29 35.45
CA GLY A 254 -12.60 -60.55 36.58
C GLY A 254 -13.64 -61.63 36.28
N TRP A 255 -14.26 -61.56 35.09
CA TRP A 255 -15.20 -62.55 34.59
C TRP A 255 -14.54 -63.88 34.22
N ALA A 256 -13.30 -63.88 33.72
CA ALA A 256 -12.56 -65.10 33.44
C ALA A 256 -12.27 -65.89 34.72
N VAL A 257 -11.83 -65.23 35.80
CA VAL A 257 -11.62 -65.88 37.11
C VAL A 257 -12.93 -66.46 37.65
N PHE A 258 -14.04 -65.73 37.53
CA PHE A 258 -15.36 -66.25 37.91
C PHE A 258 -15.75 -67.47 37.07
N SER A 259 -15.55 -67.41 35.76
CA SER A 259 -15.91 -68.48 34.82
C SER A 259 -15.07 -69.74 35.05
N ILE A 260 -13.77 -69.58 35.29
CA ILE A 260 -12.87 -70.69 35.64
C ILE A 260 -13.29 -71.31 36.97
N SER A 261 -13.58 -70.50 38.00
CA SER A 261 -14.06 -71.00 39.30
C SER A 261 -15.38 -71.77 39.18
N LEU A 262 -16.29 -71.30 38.33
CA LEU A 262 -17.57 -71.97 38.06
C LEU A 262 -17.37 -73.30 37.32
N LEU A 263 -16.47 -73.33 36.32
CA LEU A 263 -16.14 -74.56 35.59
C LEU A 263 -15.48 -75.59 36.50
N VAL A 264 -14.56 -75.17 37.37
CA VAL A 264 -13.91 -76.05 38.35
C VAL A 264 -14.94 -76.57 39.36
N ALA A 265 -15.83 -75.71 39.88
CA ALA A 265 -16.91 -76.14 40.76
C ALA A 265 -17.85 -77.14 40.08
N GLY A 266 -18.24 -76.89 38.83
CA GLY A 266 -19.09 -77.79 38.04
C GLY A 266 -18.42 -79.14 37.76
N PHE A 267 -17.13 -79.13 37.40
CA PHE A 267 -16.35 -80.35 37.19
C PHE A 267 -16.20 -81.17 38.48
N LEU A 268 -15.88 -80.53 39.60
CA LEU A 268 -15.79 -81.19 40.91
C LEU A 268 -17.15 -81.73 41.37
N GLY A 269 -18.23 -80.99 41.12
CA GLY A 269 -19.60 -81.43 41.39
C GLY A 269 -19.99 -82.64 40.55
N TRP A 270 -19.63 -82.66 39.25
CA TRP A 270 -19.83 -83.80 38.37
C TRP A 270 -19.07 -85.05 38.87
N VAL A 271 -17.79 -84.90 39.22
CA VAL A 271 -16.98 -85.99 39.78
C VAL A 271 -17.55 -86.49 41.10
N SER A 272 -18.05 -85.58 41.96
CA SER A 272 -18.72 -85.94 43.20
C SER A 272 -19.99 -86.75 42.94
N PHE A 273 -20.79 -86.34 41.97
CA PHE A 273 -22.03 -87.03 41.60
C PHE A 273 -21.76 -88.45 41.09
N GLU A 274 -20.84 -88.61 40.13
CA GLU A 274 -20.42 -89.92 39.61
C GLU A 274 -19.87 -90.83 40.73
N SER A 275 -19.09 -90.28 41.66
CA SER A 275 -18.54 -91.03 42.80
C SER A 275 -19.63 -91.51 43.76
N LEU A 276 -20.66 -90.69 44.01
CA LEU A 276 -21.78 -91.05 44.88
C LEU A 276 -22.74 -92.04 44.22
N VAL A 277 -23.03 -91.90 42.92
CA VAL A 277 -23.83 -92.87 42.14
C VAL A 277 -23.11 -94.22 42.09
N GLY A 278 -21.79 -94.21 41.82
CA GLY A 278 -20.94 -95.41 41.88
C GLY A 278 -20.99 -96.10 43.24
N TYR A 279 -20.90 -95.34 44.34
CA TYR A 279 -21.04 -95.87 45.70
C TYR A 279 -22.42 -96.52 45.94
N VAL A 280 -23.52 -95.83 45.59
CA VAL A 280 -24.88 -96.37 45.75
C VAL A 280 -25.05 -97.67 44.97
N SER A 281 -24.50 -97.74 43.75
CA SER A 281 -24.58 -98.95 42.93
C SER A 281 -23.85 -100.16 43.55
N ILE A 282 -22.70 -99.94 44.21
CA ILE A 282 -21.93 -100.99 44.90
C ILE A 282 -22.67 -101.44 46.17
N VAL A 283 -23.21 -100.50 46.96
CA VAL A 283 -23.98 -100.82 48.17
C VAL A 283 -25.26 -101.59 47.83
N GLN A 284 -25.96 -101.21 46.75
CA GLN A 284 -27.19 -101.89 46.33
C GLN A 284 -26.93 -103.30 45.78
N GLN A 285 -25.82 -103.51 45.05
CA GLN A 285 -25.42 -104.85 44.61
C GLN A 285 -24.99 -105.75 45.79
N ALA A 286 -24.33 -105.18 46.80
CA ALA A 286 -23.97 -105.88 48.03
C ALA A 286 -25.22 -106.28 48.86
N SER A 287 -26.28 -105.46 48.84
CA SER A 287 -27.53 -105.76 49.56
C SER A 287 -28.39 -106.85 48.90
N VAL A 288 -28.24 -107.11 47.59
CA VAL A 288 -29.04 -108.10 46.84
C VAL A 288 -28.36 -109.48 46.78
N LYS A 289 -27.04 -109.56 46.95
CA LYS A 289 -26.25 -110.82 46.98
C LYS A 289 -25.79 -111.18 48.39
N SER A 290 -26.70 -111.50 49.29
CA SER A 290 -26.40 -111.89 50.69
C SER A 290 -25.83 -113.31 50.89
N LEU A 291 -25.21 -113.94 49.88
CA LEU A 291 -24.73 -115.33 49.98
C LEU A 291 -23.30 -115.62 49.47
N ASN A 292 -22.50 -114.63 49.06
CA ASN A 292 -21.08 -114.84 48.75
C ASN A 292 -20.20 -113.90 49.59
N PRO A 293 -19.01 -114.35 50.06
CA PRO A 293 -18.11 -113.51 50.83
C PRO A 293 -17.71 -112.31 49.98
N VAL A 294 -18.16 -111.13 50.41
CA VAL A 294 -17.77 -109.85 49.82
C VAL A 294 -16.26 -109.76 50.00
N SER A 295 -15.52 -109.82 48.89
CA SER A 295 -14.07 -109.61 48.90
C SER A 295 -13.76 -108.26 49.55
N ASP A 296 -12.80 -108.21 50.50
CA ASP A 296 -12.36 -106.98 51.19
C ASP A 296 -12.05 -105.82 50.22
N PHE A 297 -11.66 -106.15 48.99
CA PHE A 297 -11.45 -105.23 47.87
C PHE A 297 -12.69 -104.36 47.53
N THR A 298 -13.91 -104.91 47.65
CA THR A 298 -15.16 -104.20 47.32
C THR A 298 -15.56 -103.19 48.40
N LEU A 299 -15.29 -103.50 49.68
CA LEU A 299 -15.55 -102.59 50.79
C LEU A 299 -14.57 -101.42 50.82
N GLN A 300 -13.27 -101.67 50.57
CA GLN A 300 -12.26 -100.62 50.45
C GLN A 300 -12.54 -99.66 49.29
N GLN A 301 -13.00 -100.18 48.14
CA GLN A 301 -13.40 -99.36 47.00
C GLN A 301 -14.63 -98.49 47.30
N GLY A 302 -15.61 -99.01 48.06
CA GLY A 302 -16.78 -98.24 48.50
C GLY A 302 -16.43 -97.05 49.39
N TRP A 303 -15.60 -97.26 50.41
CA TRP A 303 -15.13 -96.17 51.28
C TRP A 303 -14.29 -95.13 50.55
N PHE A 304 -13.48 -95.56 49.59
CA PHE A 304 -12.73 -94.64 48.73
C PHE A 304 -13.66 -93.77 47.86
N LEU A 305 -14.70 -94.35 47.26
CA LEU A 305 -15.69 -93.60 46.46
C LEU A 305 -16.54 -92.65 47.31
N LEU A 306 -16.91 -93.05 48.53
CA LEU A 306 -17.61 -92.18 49.46
C LEU A 306 -16.72 -91.01 49.91
N GLY A 307 -15.48 -91.30 50.31
CA GLY A 307 -14.49 -90.28 50.71
C GLY A 307 -14.18 -89.30 49.58
N ARG A 308 -13.95 -89.80 48.36
CA ARG A 308 -13.77 -88.98 47.16
C ARG A 308 -15.00 -88.11 46.89
N GLY A 309 -16.21 -88.67 46.97
CA GLY A 309 -17.46 -87.95 46.78
C GLY A 309 -17.59 -86.79 47.76
N VAL A 310 -17.45 -87.05 49.06
CA VAL A 310 -17.57 -86.01 50.10
C VAL A 310 -16.50 -84.92 49.95
N VAL A 311 -15.24 -85.30 49.69
CA VAL A 311 -14.15 -84.32 49.52
C VAL A 311 -14.35 -83.46 48.28
N THR A 312 -14.66 -84.07 47.13
CA THR A 312 -14.91 -83.32 45.89
C THR A 312 -16.17 -82.47 45.94
N GLY A 313 -17.24 -82.94 46.59
CA GLY A 313 -18.45 -82.16 46.85
C GLY A 313 -18.20 -80.97 47.79
N GLY A 314 -17.44 -81.17 48.86
CA GLY A 314 -17.01 -80.08 49.76
C GLY A 314 -16.17 -79.02 49.05
N LEU A 315 -15.22 -79.46 48.21
CA LEU A 315 -14.42 -78.57 47.37
C LEU A 315 -15.28 -77.82 46.34
N ALA A 316 -16.27 -78.47 45.72
CA ALA A 316 -17.18 -77.83 44.78
C ALA A 316 -17.97 -76.69 45.44
N VAL A 317 -18.49 -76.91 46.65
CA VAL A 317 -19.18 -75.87 47.43
C VAL A 317 -18.23 -74.74 47.81
N ALA A 318 -17.00 -75.05 48.22
CA ALA A 318 -15.99 -74.04 48.56
C ALA A 318 -15.65 -73.14 47.35
N PHE A 319 -15.48 -73.72 46.16
CA PHE A 319 -15.26 -72.96 44.92
C PHE A 319 -16.47 -72.11 44.52
N LEU A 320 -17.69 -72.57 44.80
CA LEU A 320 -18.92 -71.80 44.54
C LEU A 320 -19.00 -70.57 45.48
N VAL A 321 -18.75 -70.78 46.78
CA VAL A 321 -18.68 -69.67 47.76
C VAL A 321 -17.59 -68.68 47.39
N TYR A 322 -16.42 -69.17 46.96
CA TYR A 322 -15.34 -68.31 46.46
C TYR A 322 -15.77 -67.49 45.24
N ALA A 323 -16.44 -68.11 44.25
CA ALA A 323 -16.93 -67.43 43.05
C ALA A 323 -17.93 -66.30 43.41
N ILE A 324 -18.85 -66.55 44.35
CA ILE A 324 -19.79 -65.53 44.83
C ILE A 324 -19.06 -64.39 45.56
N SER A 325 -18.11 -64.74 46.44
CA SER A 325 -17.31 -63.74 47.16
C SER A 325 -16.49 -62.86 46.21
N TRP A 326 -15.93 -63.46 45.16
CA TRP A 326 -15.19 -62.77 44.11
C TRP A 326 -16.10 -61.81 43.32
N LEU A 327 -17.28 -62.26 42.90
CA LEU A 327 -18.25 -61.43 42.20
C LEU A 327 -18.69 -60.23 43.04
N LYS A 328 -18.95 -60.46 44.34
CA LYS A 328 -19.25 -59.40 45.30
C LYS A 328 -18.09 -58.40 45.44
N SER A 329 -16.86 -58.88 45.48
CA SER A 329 -15.66 -58.04 45.58
C SER A 329 -15.51 -57.12 44.35
N ILE A 330 -15.64 -57.67 43.13
CA ILE A 330 -15.58 -56.91 41.88
C ILE A 330 -16.68 -55.85 41.84
N TYR A 331 -17.92 -56.25 42.13
CA TYR A 331 -19.04 -55.31 42.15
C TYR A 331 -18.81 -54.14 43.12
N HIS A 332 -18.30 -54.44 44.32
CA HIS A 332 -17.96 -53.39 45.29
C HIS A 332 -16.76 -52.53 44.86
N ALA A 333 -15.81 -53.05 44.08
CA ALA A 333 -14.72 -52.26 43.53
C ALA A 333 -15.23 -51.29 42.44
N ASP A 334 -16.09 -51.77 41.53
CA ASP A 334 -16.67 -50.96 40.46
C ASP A 334 -17.57 -49.85 41.00
N VAL A 335 -18.45 -50.18 41.96
CA VAL A 335 -19.32 -49.17 42.61
C VAL A 335 -18.50 -48.12 43.37
N ARG A 336 -17.35 -48.50 43.95
CA ARG A 336 -16.44 -47.53 44.59
C ARG A 336 -15.80 -46.59 43.57
N ALA A 337 -15.27 -47.14 42.48
CA ALA A 337 -14.68 -46.35 41.41
C ALA A 337 -15.70 -45.37 40.79
N GLN A 338 -16.95 -45.79 40.58
CA GLN A 338 -18.03 -44.91 40.10
C GLN A 338 -18.32 -43.78 41.08
N ARG A 339 -18.50 -44.09 42.38
CA ARG A 339 -18.73 -43.07 43.41
C ARG A 339 -17.57 -42.09 43.53
N GLU A 340 -16.34 -42.56 43.36
CA GLU A 340 -15.16 -41.69 43.34
C GLU A 340 -15.19 -40.76 42.13
N LEU A 341 -15.46 -41.27 40.92
CA LEU A 341 -15.58 -40.45 39.72
C LEU A 341 -16.72 -39.42 39.81
N GLU A 342 -17.87 -39.80 40.37
CA GLU A 342 -18.98 -38.88 40.65
C GLU A 342 -18.59 -37.80 41.66
N ARG A 343 -17.88 -38.16 42.74
CA ARG A 343 -17.37 -37.16 43.69
C ARG A 343 -16.36 -36.23 43.03
N TYR A 344 -15.44 -36.76 42.22
CA TYR A 344 -14.49 -35.96 41.45
C TYR A 344 -15.19 -35.00 40.49
N SER A 345 -16.28 -35.40 39.83
CA SER A 345 -17.03 -34.52 38.93
C SER A 345 -17.75 -33.40 39.69
N ILE A 346 -18.33 -33.72 40.85
CA ILE A 346 -18.99 -32.75 41.73
C ILE A 346 -17.97 -31.75 42.30
N ASP A 347 -16.82 -32.23 42.78
CA ASP A 347 -15.75 -31.37 43.29
C ASP A 347 -15.13 -30.52 42.19
N LEU A 348 -14.92 -31.06 40.99
CA LEU A 348 -14.47 -30.27 39.84
C LEU A 348 -15.43 -29.11 39.57
N ASN A 349 -16.75 -29.36 39.60
CA ASN A 349 -17.75 -28.33 39.36
C ASN A 349 -17.75 -27.27 40.48
N ARG A 350 -17.62 -27.68 41.74
CA ARG A 350 -17.48 -26.77 42.89
C ARG A 350 -16.22 -25.92 42.82
N ALA A 351 -15.06 -26.51 42.51
CA ALA A 351 -13.79 -25.81 42.33
C ALA A 351 -13.86 -24.81 41.17
N SER A 352 -14.44 -25.24 40.06
CA SER A 352 -14.66 -24.45 38.87
C SER A 352 -15.52 -23.22 39.16
N TRP A 353 -16.61 -23.38 39.93
CA TRP A 353 -17.44 -22.27 40.40
C TRP A 353 -16.64 -21.33 41.30
N ALA A 354 -15.91 -21.86 42.29
CA ALA A 354 -15.07 -21.05 43.18
C ALA A 354 -14.09 -20.16 42.41
N VAL A 355 -13.41 -20.73 41.41
CA VAL A 355 -12.44 -19.99 40.57
C VAL A 355 -13.15 -18.92 39.72
N GLU A 356 -14.36 -19.18 39.22
CA GLU A 356 -15.13 -18.16 38.49
C GLU A 356 -15.49 -16.99 39.40
N THR A 357 -16.07 -17.30 40.56
CA THR A 357 -16.46 -16.28 41.54
C THR A 357 -15.24 -15.52 42.04
N ILE A 358 -14.08 -16.18 42.20
CA ILE A 358 -12.85 -15.51 42.58
C ILE A 358 -12.35 -14.56 41.50
N MET A 359 -12.43 -14.98 40.23
CA MET A 359 -11.98 -14.14 39.12
C MET A 359 -12.94 -12.99 38.81
N GLU A 360 -14.25 -13.21 38.97
CA GLU A 360 -15.28 -12.18 38.81
C GLU A 360 -15.13 -11.12 39.91
N ALA A 361 -15.03 -11.54 41.18
CA ALA A 361 -14.81 -10.61 42.28
C ALA A 361 -13.47 -9.85 42.18
N LYS A 362 -12.41 -10.49 41.66
CA LYS A 362 -11.13 -9.82 41.37
C LYS A 362 -11.27 -8.81 40.23
N LYS A 363 -12.09 -9.10 39.21
CA LYS A 363 -12.37 -8.18 38.10
C LYS A 363 -13.12 -6.93 38.59
N ASP A 364 -14.02 -7.10 39.56
CA ASP A 364 -14.79 -6.01 40.17
C ASP A 364 -14.02 -5.27 41.29
N GLY A 365 -12.77 -5.64 41.55
CA GLY A 365 -11.91 -5.00 42.55
C GLY A 365 -12.27 -5.31 44.02
N GLY A 366 -13.15 -6.28 44.24
CA GLY A 366 -13.60 -6.69 45.58
C GLY A 366 -12.66 -7.70 46.24
N SER A 367 -12.37 -7.51 47.54
CA SER A 367 -11.77 -8.54 48.37
C SER A 367 -12.84 -9.59 48.72
N ILE A 368 -12.62 -10.83 48.31
CA ILE A 368 -13.55 -11.93 48.59
C ILE A 368 -13.44 -12.30 50.07
N PRO A 369 -14.56 -12.60 50.75
CA PRO A 369 -14.50 -13.18 52.09
C PRO A 369 -13.79 -14.54 52.05
N ASP A 370 -12.65 -14.65 52.73
CA ASP A 370 -11.87 -15.90 52.84
C ASP A 370 -12.72 -17.07 53.34
N ILE A 371 -13.81 -16.80 54.06
CA ILE A 371 -14.78 -17.79 54.54
C ILE A 371 -15.47 -18.53 53.38
N LEU A 372 -15.77 -17.85 52.27
CA LEU A 372 -16.41 -18.47 51.10
C LEU A 372 -15.40 -19.33 50.32
N VAL A 373 -14.17 -18.84 50.15
CA VAL A 373 -13.10 -19.60 49.50
C VAL A 373 -12.74 -20.82 50.34
N ALA A 374 -12.59 -20.66 51.65
CA ALA A 374 -12.36 -21.75 52.60
C ALA A 374 -13.52 -22.76 52.61
N GLY A 375 -14.78 -22.30 52.52
CA GLY A 375 -15.95 -23.17 52.47
C GLY A 375 -16.05 -24.02 51.20
N VAL A 376 -15.69 -23.46 50.04
CA VAL A 376 -15.76 -24.18 48.75
C VAL A 376 -14.53 -25.08 48.53
N SER A 377 -13.35 -24.66 49.01
CA SER A 377 -12.11 -25.45 48.92
C SER A 377 -12.00 -26.53 50.00
N ARG A 378 -12.79 -26.47 51.08
CA ARG A 378 -12.79 -27.48 52.14
C ARG A 378 -13.32 -28.82 51.60
N ASN A 379 -12.53 -29.87 51.83
CA ASN A 379 -12.76 -31.26 51.39
C ASN A 379 -12.80 -31.43 49.86
N LEU A 380 -12.22 -30.50 49.10
CA LEU A 380 -12.11 -30.65 47.66
C LEU A 380 -11.11 -31.77 47.34
N PHE A 381 -11.54 -32.80 46.62
CA PHE A 381 -10.72 -33.98 46.29
C PHE A 381 -10.23 -34.77 47.51
N ASP A 382 -10.84 -34.57 48.68
CA ASP A 382 -10.46 -35.33 49.88
C ASP A 382 -11.01 -36.75 49.77
N THR A 383 -10.12 -37.68 49.45
CA THR A 383 -10.37 -39.11 49.62
C THR A 383 -10.34 -39.35 51.13
N GLY A 384 -11.49 -39.21 51.81
CA GLY A 384 -11.61 -39.32 53.27
C GLY A 384 -10.81 -40.51 53.83
N PRO A 385 -10.37 -40.45 55.11
CA PRO A 385 -9.27 -41.25 55.62
C PRO A 385 -9.43 -42.73 55.28
N SER A 386 -8.66 -43.17 54.29
CA SER A 386 -8.59 -44.57 53.87
C SER A 386 -7.96 -45.35 55.02
N LYS A 387 -8.79 -46.05 55.80
CA LYS A 387 -8.31 -46.81 56.97
C LYS A 387 -7.45 -48.03 56.59
N ASP A 388 -7.26 -48.34 55.31
CA ASP A 388 -6.49 -49.51 54.87
C ASP A 388 -5.59 -49.17 53.66
N SER A 389 -4.54 -48.38 53.85
CA SER A 389 -3.48 -48.18 52.84
C SER A 389 -2.07 -48.32 53.43
N SER A 390 -1.87 -49.28 54.31
CA SER A 390 -0.55 -49.86 54.52
C SER A 390 -0.31 -50.95 53.46
N LEU A 391 0.66 -50.74 52.56
CA LEU A 391 1.18 -51.60 51.45
C LEU A 391 0.65 -51.22 50.04
N PRO A 392 1.44 -51.25 48.94
CA PRO A 392 2.89 -51.32 48.70
C PRO A 392 3.42 -50.14 47.85
N ALA A 393 2.71 -49.00 47.76
CA ALA A 393 3.16 -47.82 47.01
C ALA A 393 4.26 -47.02 47.76
N ASP A 394 4.24 -47.09 49.09
CA ASP A 394 5.23 -46.43 49.96
C ASP A 394 6.62 -47.11 49.89
N GLY A 395 6.68 -48.40 49.54
CA GLY A 395 7.93 -49.13 49.32
C GLY A 395 8.69 -48.60 48.11
N LEU A 396 8.01 -48.36 46.99
CA LEU A 396 8.57 -47.79 45.76
C LEU A 396 8.96 -46.32 45.93
N GLY A 397 8.15 -45.54 46.66
CA GLY A 397 8.48 -44.15 47.01
C GLY A 397 9.69 -44.03 47.93
N SER A 398 9.85 -44.97 48.88
CA SER A 398 11.04 -45.04 49.73
C SER A 398 12.27 -45.53 48.97
N LEU A 399 12.11 -46.44 48.00
CA LEU A 399 13.17 -46.92 47.11
C LEU A 399 13.71 -45.80 46.22
N LEU A 400 12.83 -44.97 45.64
CA LEU A 400 13.23 -43.80 44.85
C LEU A 400 13.92 -42.72 45.70
N ARG A 401 13.45 -42.48 46.94
CA ARG A 401 14.14 -41.56 47.87
C ARG A 401 15.47 -42.10 48.38
N ALA A 402 15.60 -43.42 48.54
CA ALA A 402 16.83 -44.05 49.02
C ALA A 402 17.90 -44.20 47.93
N SER A 403 17.52 -44.23 46.64
CA SER A 403 18.43 -44.43 45.50
C SER A 403 18.80 -43.17 44.71
N ALA A 404 18.12 -42.03 44.91
CA ALA A 404 18.34 -40.84 44.09
C ALA A 404 19.33 -39.83 44.69
N LYS A 405 20.62 -40.02 44.43
CA LYS A 405 21.51 -38.90 44.05
C LYS A 405 21.83 -39.05 42.57
N ALA A 406 20.84 -38.79 41.72
CA ALA A 406 21.04 -38.73 40.28
C ALA A 406 21.69 -37.38 39.93
N LYS A 407 22.94 -37.41 39.43
CA LYS A 407 23.60 -36.22 38.89
C LYS A 407 23.45 -36.28 37.37
N ILE A 408 22.44 -35.60 36.85
CA ILE A 408 22.17 -35.54 35.41
C ILE A 408 23.22 -34.61 34.78
N THR A 409 24.10 -35.16 33.94
CA THR A 409 24.98 -34.38 33.05
C THR A 409 24.62 -34.67 31.59
N THR A 410 25.09 -33.82 30.68
CA THR A 410 24.70 -33.77 29.26
C THR A 410 25.02 -35.02 28.43
N ASN A 411 25.65 -36.05 28.99
CA ASN A 411 25.98 -37.32 28.32
C ASN A 411 25.25 -38.57 28.88
N GLY A 412 24.24 -38.40 29.74
CA GLY A 412 23.45 -39.51 30.30
C GLY A 412 23.43 -39.52 31.83
N ALA A 413 22.47 -40.27 32.40
CA ALA A 413 22.26 -40.34 33.84
C ALA A 413 23.14 -41.44 34.46
N GLU A 414 24.12 -41.05 35.28
CA GLU A 414 24.85 -41.97 36.16
C GLU A 414 24.14 -42.07 37.53
N PHE A 415 23.90 -43.31 37.97
CA PHE A 415 23.26 -43.63 39.24
C PHE A 415 24.29 -44.23 40.20
N GLU A 416 24.66 -43.48 41.24
CA GLU A 416 25.47 -44.02 42.34
C GLU A 416 24.58 -44.57 43.46
N VAL A 417 24.61 -45.89 43.66
CA VAL A 417 23.91 -46.55 44.76
C VAL A 417 24.79 -46.56 46.01
N ASN A 418 24.34 -45.93 47.09
CA ASN A 418 25.04 -45.92 48.37
C ASN A 418 24.92 -47.30 49.07
N ASN A 419 26.02 -47.77 49.69
CA ASN A 419 26.17 -49.06 50.38
C ASN A 419 25.07 -49.34 51.45
N ARG A 420 24.47 -48.29 52.03
CA ARG A 420 23.30 -48.43 52.93
C ARG A 420 22.00 -48.86 52.23
N GLY A 421 21.79 -48.46 50.97
CA GLY A 421 20.64 -48.85 50.16
C GLY A 421 20.74 -50.30 49.68
N ALA A 422 21.93 -50.72 49.25
CA ALA A 422 22.20 -52.09 48.83
C ALA A 422 21.98 -53.11 49.98
N ARG A 423 22.38 -52.75 51.22
CA ARG A 423 22.14 -53.59 52.41
C ARG A 423 20.67 -53.77 52.77
N LYS A 424 19.82 -52.75 52.55
CA LYS A 424 18.36 -52.89 52.77
C LYS A 424 17.72 -53.79 51.73
N LEU A 425 18.20 -53.72 50.49
CA LEU A 425 17.74 -54.54 49.37
C LEU A 425 18.06 -56.03 49.60
N ALA A 426 19.26 -56.33 50.09
CA ALA A 426 19.63 -57.69 50.51
C ALA A 426 18.73 -58.22 51.64
N ASN A 427 18.43 -57.39 52.64
CA ASN A 427 17.58 -57.79 53.76
C ASN A 427 16.09 -57.94 53.40
N GLU A 428 15.59 -57.29 52.35
CA GLU A 428 14.21 -57.50 51.86
C GLU A 428 14.12 -58.76 50.97
N LEU A 429 15.14 -59.05 50.16
CA LEU A 429 15.23 -60.30 49.38
C LEU A 429 15.37 -61.55 50.26
N ASP A 430 16.15 -61.48 51.34
CA ASP A 430 16.25 -62.57 52.34
C ASP A 430 14.97 -62.79 53.14
N ARG A 431 13.99 -61.87 53.06
CA ARG A 431 12.71 -61.96 53.76
C ARG A 431 11.60 -62.58 52.91
N GLU A 432 11.83 -62.71 51.60
CA GLU A 432 10.93 -63.36 50.64
C GLU A 432 11.36 -64.80 50.27
N ALA A 433 12.50 -65.28 50.79
CA ALA A 433 12.92 -66.69 50.78
C ALA A 433 12.58 -67.37 52.11
#